data_AF-A0A7K4C9W3-F1
#
_entry.id   AF-A0A7K4C9W3-F1
#
_cell.length_a   1.000
_cell.length_b   1.000
_cell.length_c   1.000
_cell.angle_alpha   90.00
_cell.angle_beta   90.00
_cell.angle_gamma   90.00
#
_symmetry.space_group_name_H-M   'P 1'
#
loop_
_entity.id
_entity.type
_entity.pdbx_description
1 polymer ?
#
loop_
_entity_poly.entity_id
_entity_poly.type
_entity_poly.pdbx_seq_one_letter_code
_entity_poly.pdbx_strand_id
1 'polypeptide(L)'
;MGEKKRKEEQVARWKKVVVVTACVLFVVLMVVSGMGFGWLSMFSVAKPGQTVVVDYTLYDEAGNPIITSNQDVYKKAAASGRTILYGREMAVIVNDT
;
A
#
# COMPACT_ATOMS: atom_id res chain seq x y z
N MET A 1 17.52 -3.75 51.91
CA MET A 1 17.60 -4.34 50.55
C MET A 1 16.29 -4.31 49.74
N GLY A 2 15.14 -3.94 50.30
CA GLY A 2 13.84 -4.00 49.59
C GLY A 2 13.53 -2.86 48.61
N GLU A 3 14.03 -1.65 48.83
CA GLU A 3 13.66 -0.49 48.00
C GLU A 3 14.29 -0.48 46.60
N LYS A 4 15.50 -1.06 46.46
CA LYS A 4 16.19 -1.15 45.16
C LYS A 4 15.48 -2.11 44.21
N LYS A 5 15.06 -3.30 44.69
CA LYS A 5 14.29 -4.27 43.90
C LYS A 5 12.93 -3.73 43.46
N ARG A 6 12.26 -2.98 44.33
CA ARG A 6 10.94 -2.40 44.04
C ARG A 6 11.00 -1.28 42.99
N LYS A 7 12.09 -0.50 42.97
CA LYS A 7 12.37 0.48 41.90
C LYS A 7 12.73 -0.19 40.57
N GLU A 8 13.50 -1.28 40.60
CA GLU A 8 13.84 -2.05 39.38
C GLU A 8 12.58 -2.68 38.74
N GLU A 9 11.67 -3.24 39.55
CA GLU A 9 10.40 -3.78 39.06
C GLU A 9 9.47 -2.69 38.49
N GLN A 10 9.42 -1.51 39.13
CA GLN A 10 8.68 -0.37 38.60
C GLN A 10 9.24 0.10 37.24
N VAL A 11 10.56 0.21 37.10
CA VAL A 11 11.22 0.61 35.86
C VAL A 11 11.00 -0.44 34.77
N ALA A 12 11.07 -1.72 35.09
CA ALA A 12 10.81 -2.80 34.14
C ALA A 12 9.35 -2.80 33.65
N ARG A 13 8.40 -2.54 34.55
CA ARG A 13 6.98 -2.41 34.19
C ARG A 13 6.73 -1.19 33.31
N TRP A 14 7.35 -0.05 33.62
CA TRP A 14 7.26 1.16 32.80
C TRP A 14 7.86 0.96 31.40
N LYS A 15 9.01 0.30 31.30
CA LYS A 15 9.60 -0.07 30.01
C LYS A 15 8.67 -0.95 29.17
N LYS A 16 8.03 -1.96 29.77
CA LYS A 16 7.04 -2.78 29.07
C LYS A 16 5.87 -1.96 28.53
N VAL A 17 5.33 -1.05 29.34
CA VAL A 17 4.22 -0.18 28.92
C VAL A 17 4.65 0.68 27.73
N VAL A 18 5.82 1.33 27.80
CA VAL A 18 6.34 2.15 26.71
C VAL A 18 6.51 1.35 25.42
N VAL A 19 7.07 0.14 25.50
CA VAL A 19 7.26 -0.73 24.33
C VAL A 19 5.91 -1.13 23.71
N VAL A 20 4.94 -1.55 24.54
CA VAL A 20 3.61 -1.92 24.05
C VAL A 20 2.91 -0.72 23.40
N THR A 21 2.97 0.45 24.03
CA THR A 21 2.38 1.68 23.47
C THR A 21 3.05 2.06 22.14
N ALA A 22 4.38 1.97 22.04
CA ALA A 22 5.10 2.25 20.80
C ALA A 22 4.72 1.28 19.66
N CYS A 23 4.58 -0.02 19.95
CA CYS A 23 4.14 -1.01 18.97
C CYS A 23 2.72 -0.73 18.47
N VAL A 24 1.78 -0.42 19.38
CA VAL A 24 0.40 -0.09 18.99
C VAL A 24 0.37 1.17 18.13
N LEU A 25 1.12 2.21 18.51
CA LEU A 25 1.24 3.44 17.72
C LEU A 25 1.81 3.18 16.31
N PHE A 26 2.83 2.32 16.20
CA PHE A 26 3.40 1.94 14.91
C PHE A 26 2.39 1.25 14.00
N VAL A 27 1.60 0.32 14.54
CA VAL A 27 0.54 -0.36 13.78
C VAL A 27 -0.54 0.63 13.34
N VAL A 28 -0.99 1.52 14.22
CA VAL A 28 -1.96 2.57 13.87
C VAL A 28 -1.41 3.48 12.76
N LEU A 29 -0.15 3.87 12.84
CA LEU A 29 0.49 4.67 11.80
C LEU A 29 0.60 3.93 10.47
N MET A 30 0.89 2.62 10.46
CA MET A 30 0.86 1.82 9.22
C MET A 30 -0.53 1.79 8.57
N VAL A 31 -1.58 1.67 9.40
CA VAL A 31 -2.97 1.66 8.91
C VAL A 31 -3.37 3.02 8.34
N VAL A 32 -3.06 4.11 9.04
CA VAL A 32 -3.40 5.48 8.61
C VAL A 32 -2.59 5.92 7.40
N SER A 33 -1.34 5.47 7.25
CA SER A 33 -0.46 5.83 6.13
C SER A 33 -0.79 5.11 4.82
N GLY A 34 -1.91 4.37 4.75
CA GLY A 34 -2.36 3.69 3.52
C GLY A 34 -1.62 2.39 3.19
N MET A 35 -0.57 2.04 3.93
CA MET A 35 0.12 0.75 3.82
C MET A 35 -0.71 -0.44 4.38
N GLY A 36 -1.73 -0.18 5.20
CA GLY A 36 -2.46 -1.19 5.96
C GLY A 36 -3.38 -2.14 5.17
N PHE A 37 -3.81 -1.78 3.95
CA PHE A 37 -4.74 -2.60 3.15
C PHE A 37 -4.27 -2.90 1.73
N GLY A 38 -3.33 -2.13 1.16
CA GLY A 38 -2.79 -2.39 -0.19
C GLY A 38 -2.06 -3.73 -0.33
N TRP A 39 -1.49 -4.26 0.76
CA TRP A 39 -0.90 -5.60 0.79
C TRP A 39 -1.95 -6.72 0.91
N LEU A 40 -3.13 -6.42 1.48
CA LEU A 40 -4.22 -7.39 1.63
C LEU A 40 -5.02 -7.57 0.33
N SER A 41 -5.02 -6.59 -0.57
CA SER A 41 -5.66 -6.71 -1.88
C SER A 41 -5.03 -7.82 -2.73
N MET A 42 -3.76 -8.16 -2.50
CA MET A 42 -3.09 -9.30 -3.17
C MET A 42 -3.70 -10.66 -2.80
N PHE A 43 -4.40 -10.75 -1.66
CA PHE A 43 -5.12 -11.96 -1.23
C PHE A 43 -6.60 -11.96 -1.63
N SER A 44 -7.11 -10.86 -2.18
CA SER A 44 -8.48 -10.78 -2.69
C SER A 44 -8.56 -11.41 -4.08
N VAL A 45 -8.81 -12.72 -4.11
CA VAL A 45 -9.10 -13.42 -5.36
C VAL A 45 -10.42 -12.91 -5.93
N ALA A 46 -10.37 -12.40 -7.16
CA ALA A 46 -11.56 -11.94 -7.88
C ALA A 46 -12.51 -13.13 -8.12
N LYS A 47 -13.77 -12.99 -7.71
CA LYS A 47 -14.78 -14.06 -7.84
C LYS A 47 -15.55 -13.93 -9.16
N PRO A 48 -16.02 -15.04 -9.75
CA PRO A 48 -16.92 -15.00 -10.89
C PRO A 48 -18.14 -14.09 -10.63
N GLY A 49 -18.51 -13.29 -11.63
CA GLY A 49 -19.59 -12.32 -11.56
C GLY A 49 -19.21 -10.96 -10.93
N GLN A 50 -17.97 -10.79 -10.45
CA GLN A 50 -17.48 -9.49 -10.01
C GLN A 50 -16.94 -8.67 -11.19
N THR A 51 -17.17 -7.36 -11.16
CA THR A 51 -16.51 -6.42 -12.07
C THR A 51 -15.17 -6.01 -11.46
N VAL A 52 -14.08 -6.27 -12.18
CA VAL A 52 -12.73 -5.81 -11.84
C VAL A 52 -12.36 -4.62 -12.70
N VAL A 53 -11.65 -3.67 -12.12
CA VAL A 53 -11.05 -2.55 -12.83
C VAL A 53 -9.61 -2.90 -13.14
N VAL A 54 -9.25 -2.84 -14.41
CA VAL A 54 -7.92 -3.19 -14.92
C VAL A 54 -7.20 -1.93 -15.35
N ASP A 55 -6.11 -1.63 -14.65
CA ASP A 55 -5.12 -0.66 -15.06
C ASP A 55 -4.16 -1.25 -16.10
N TYR A 56 -3.77 -0.44 -17.07
CA TYR A 56 -2.82 -0.82 -18.11
C TYR A 56 -1.81 0.28 -18.39
N THR A 57 -0.59 -0.15 -18.73
CA THR A 57 0.44 0.72 -19.29
C THR A 57 1.15 -0.04 -20.39
N LEU A 58 1.09 0.51 -21.61
CA LEU A 58 1.73 -0.02 -22.79
C LEU A 58 3.06 0.70 -23.00
N TYR A 59 4.13 -0.06 -23.18
CA TYR A 59 5.50 0.45 -23.37
C TYR A 59 5.99 0.19 -24.79
N ASP A 60 6.88 1.06 -25.28
CA ASP A 60 7.65 0.83 -26.52
C ASP A 60 8.82 -0.15 -26.28
N GLU A 61 9.53 -0.51 -27.35
CA GLU A 61 10.72 -1.38 -27.29
C GLU A 61 11.86 -0.78 -26.46
N ALA A 62 11.88 0.54 -26.26
CA ALA A 62 12.86 1.24 -25.44
C ALA A 62 12.43 1.40 -23.98
N GLY A 63 11.28 0.83 -23.58
CA GLY A 63 10.75 0.87 -22.22
C GLY A 63 10.06 2.18 -21.85
N ASN A 64 9.67 3.01 -22.82
CA ASN A 64 8.93 4.25 -22.59
C ASN A 64 7.41 4.01 -22.66
N PRO A 65 6.63 4.56 -21.72
CA PRO A 65 5.19 4.39 -21.73
C PRO A 65 4.55 5.21 -22.87
N ILE A 66 3.79 4.54 -23.75
CA ILE A 66 3.07 5.12 -24.89
C ILE A 66 1.62 5.44 -24.52
N ILE A 67 0.98 4.53 -23.78
CA ILE A 67 -0.42 4.66 -23.34
C ILE A 67 -0.52 4.18 -21.90
N THR A 68 -1.24 4.90 -21.06
CA THR A 68 -1.44 4.51 -19.65
C THR A 68 -2.83 4.88 -19.17
N SER A 69 -3.44 4.03 -18.34
CA SER A 69 -4.59 4.42 -17.49
C SER A 69 -4.15 5.02 -16.15
N ASN A 70 -2.88 4.85 -15.78
CA ASN A 70 -2.36 5.32 -14.51
C ASN A 70 -1.96 6.81 -14.58
N GLN A 71 -2.55 7.62 -13.72
CA GLN A 71 -2.36 9.07 -13.69
C GLN A 71 -0.94 9.49 -13.25
N ASP A 72 -0.29 8.74 -12.35
CA ASP A 72 1.06 9.05 -11.90
C ASP A 72 2.09 8.79 -12.99
N VAL A 73 1.94 7.68 -13.73
CA VAL A 73 2.76 7.37 -14.91
C VAL A 73 2.58 8.46 -15.97
N TYR A 74 1.33 8.89 -16.23
CA TYR A 74 1.04 9.96 -17.18
C TYR A 74 1.73 11.27 -16.79
N LYS A 75 1.56 11.73 -15.54
CA LYS A 75 2.16 12.98 -15.05
C LYS A 75 3.68 12.94 -15.13
N LYS A 76 4.30 11.80 -14.76
CA LYS A 76 5.76 11.63 -14.80
C LYS A 76 6.29 11.68 -16.24
N ALA A 77 5.61 11.01 -17.18
CA ALA A 77 5.99 11.03 -18.58
C ALA A 77 5.78 12.41 -19.22
N ALA A 78 4.65 13.07 -18.95
CA ALA A 78 4.37 14.43 -19.42
C ALA A 78 5.39 15.45 -18.87
N ALA A 79 5.77 15.35 -17.59
CA ALA A 79 6.78 16.19 -16.97
C ALA A 79 8.18 15.99 -17.60
N SER A 80 8.47 14.80 -18.12
CA SER A 80 9.70 14.52 -18.87
C SER A 80 9.66 15.00 -20.32
N GLY A 81 8.63 15.74 -20.73
CA GLY A 81 8.47 16.27 -22.09
C GLY A 81 8.01 15.23 -23.11
N ARG A 82 7.51 14.07 -22.66
CA ARG A 82 7.09 12.97 -23.54
C ARG A 82 5.60 13.02 -23.79
N THR A 83 5.22 12.81 -25.05
CA THR A 83 3.83 12.63 -25.44
C THR A 83 3.40 11.20 -25.14
N ILE A 84 2.51 11.06 -24.17
CA ILE A 84 1.88 9.80 -23.75
C ILE A 84 0.37 9.97 -23.83
N LEU A 85 -0.36 8.91 -24.18
CA LEU A 85 -1.82 8.92 -24.18
C LEU A 85 -2.37 8.46 -22.82
N TYR A 86 -3.32 9.23 -22.30
CA TYR A 86 -4.09 8.81 -21.13
C TYR A 86 -5.37 8.10 -21.57
N GLY A 87 -5.53 6.85 -21.14
CA GLY A 87 -6.71 6.04 -21.38
C GLY A 87 -7.55 5.89 -20.11
N ARG A 88 -8.85 5.62 -20.27
CA ARG A 88 -9.69 5.22 -19.12
C ARG A 88 -9.36 3.77 -18.74
N GLU A 89 -9.44 3.46 -17.45
CA GLU A 89 -9.39 2.10 -16.90
C GLU A 89 -10.44 1.19 -17.57
N MET A 90 -10.14 -0.10 -17.69
CA MET A 90 -11.05 -1.07 -18.30
C MET A 90 -11.80 -1.84 -17.22
N ALA A 91 -13.13 -1.80 -17.26
CA ALA A 91 -13.97 -2.64 -16.43
C ALA A 91 -14.21 -3.99 -17.13
N VAL A 92 -13.78 -5.08 -16.49
CA VAL A 92 -13.93 -6.45 -17.00
C VAL A 92 -14.76 -7.27 -16.02
N ILE A 93 -15.70 -8.04 -16.52
CA ILE A 93 -16.46 -8.98 -15.69
C ILE A 93 -15.65 -10.27 -15.59
N VAL A 94 -15.39 -10.71 -14.36
CA VAL A 94 -14.73 -11.98 -14.09
C VAL A 94 -15.68 -13.09 -14.46
N ASN A 95 -15.29 -13.92 -15.43
CA ASN A 95 -16.06 -15.09 -15.82
C ASN A 95 -15.42 -16.34 -15.19
N ASP A 96 -16.24 -17.35 -14.91
CA ASP A 96 -15.74 -18.69 -14.55
C ASP A 96 -15.26 -19.39 -15.83
N THR A 97 -14.07 -20.00 -15.80
CA THR A 97 -13.56 -20.86 -16.89
C THR A 97 -13.65 -22.31 -16.49
#